data_AF-A0AA43QT01-F1
#
_entry.id   AF-A0AA43QT01-F1
#
_cell.length_a   1.000
_cell.length_b   1.000
_cell.length_c   1.000
_cell.angle_alpha   90.00
_cell.angle_beta   90.00
_cell.angle_gamma   90.00
#
_symmetry.space_group_name_H-M   'P 1'
#
loop_
_entity.id
_entity.type
_entity.pdbx_description
1 polymer ?
#
loop_
_entity_poly.entity_id
_entity_poly.type
_entity_poly.pdbx_seq_one_letter_code
_entity_poly.pdbx_strand_id
1 'polypeptide(L)'
;MPPASALSQATSSVTRLLKDLDSYDEELADQKSSLEKLQADTSTGAEGDDDETGNREYLVKQQAQAMKETQAVFKPLLERLGVASGKLEHELSSPDADAAEVEKAKEALAVAVQKQTSSTRDGV
;
A
#
# COMPACT_ATOMS: atom_id res chain seq x y z
N MET A 1 18.12 27.27 6.61
CA MET A 1 17.40 26.93 5.37
C MET A 1 16.05 27.64 5.38
N PRO A 2 15.55 28.14 4.24
CA PRO A 2 14.19 28.64 4.17
C PRO A 2 13.18 27.51 4.47
N PRO A 3 12.01 27.82 5.03
CA PRO A 3 10.95 26.84 5.21
C PRO A 3 10.48 26.29 3.86
N ALA A 4 10.08 25.02 3.83
CA ALA A 4 9.53 24.41 2.62
C ALA A 4 8.24 25.12 2.22
N SER A 5 8.02 25.29 0.91
CA SER A 5 6.77 25.84 0.37
C SER A 5 5.57 24.95 0.70
N ALA A 6 4.36 25.52 0.63
CA ALA A 6 3.12 24.76 0.83
C ALA A 6 2.98 23.63 -0.20
N LEU A 7 3.32 23.91 -1.48
CA LEU A 7 3.33 22.93 -2.56
C LEU A 7 4.32 21.79 -2.30
N SER A 8 5.54 22.10 -1.85
CA SER A 8 6.57 21.11 -1.51
C SER A 8 6.16 20.24 -0.31
N GLN A 9 5.50 20.84 0.68
CA GLN A 9 4.96 20.10 1.83
C GLN A 9 3.82 19.17 1.40
N ALA A 10 2.86 19.65 0.61
CA ALA A 10 1.76 18.84 0.09
C ALA A 10 2.26 17.68 -0.79
N THR A 11 3.23 17.95 -1.67
CA THR A 11 3.90 16.93 -2.49
C THR A 11 4.55 15.86 -1.61
N SER A 12 5.29 16.29 -0.58
CA SER A 12 5.96 15.37 0.35
C SER A 12 4.96 14.49 1.11
N SER A 13 3.80 15.02 1.48
CA SER A 13 2.73 14.23 2.13
C SER A 13 2.19 13.14 1.21
N VAL A 14 1.89 13.47 -0.06
CA VAL A 14 1.44 12.48 -1.06
C VAL A 14 2.51 11.42 -1.30
N THR A 15 3.77 11.82 -1.52
CA THR A 15 4.88 10.89 -1.77
C THR A 15 5.12 9.92 -0.61
N ARG A 16 4.96 10.36 0.65
CA ARG A 16 5.10 9.47 1.82
C ARG A 16 3.99 8.43 1.86
N LEU A 17 2.74 8.84 1.66
CA LEU A 17 1.60 7.92 1.63
C LEU A 17 1.72 6.90 0.49
N LEU A 18 2.21 7.32 -0.67
CA LEU A 18 2.48 6.41 -1.78
C LEU A 18 3.52 5.35 -1.41
N LYS A 19 4.63 5.76 -0.77
CA LYS A 19 5.65 4.82 -0.28
C LYS A 19 5.10 3.85 0.76
N ASP A 20 4.29 4.34 1.70
CA ASP A 20 3.66 3.48 2.70
C ASP A 20 2.78 2.43 2.01
N LEU A 21 1.95 2.84 1.05
CA LEU A 21 1.10 1.93 0.28
C LEU A 21 1.90 0.94 -0.56
N ASP A 22 3.05 1.33 -1.12
CA ASP A 22 3.92 0.43 -1.87
C ASP A 22 4.58 -0.61 -0.94
N SER A 23 5.03 -0.19 0.25
CA SER A 23 5.57 -1.12 1.25
C SER A 23 4.53 -2.15 1.72
N TYR A 24 3.26 -1.75 1.89
CA TYR A 24 2.19 -2.70 2.23
C TYR A 24 1.80 -3.61 1.07
N ASP A 25 1.93 -3.18 -0.18
CA ASP A 25 1.74 -4.04 -1.34
C ASP A 25 2.81 -5.14 -1.42
N GLU A 26 4.08 -4.77 -1.19
CA GLU A 26 5.19 -5.71 -1.10
C GLU A 26 4.97 -6.73 0.03
N GLU A 27 4.58 -6.25 1.22
CA GLU A 27 4.28 -7.12 2.37
C GLU A 27 3.15 -8.11 2.04
N LEU A 28 2.06 -7.64 1.43
CA LEU A 28 0.94 -8.50 1.07
C LEU A 28 1.32 -9.53 -0.01
N ALA A 29 2.20 -9.17 -0.95
CA ALA A 29 2.73 -10.09 -1.95
C ALA A 29 3.59 -11.20 -1.32
N ASP A 30 4.47 -10.84 -0.40
CA ASP A 30 5.30 -11.80 0.35
C ASP A 30 4.44 -12.74 1.22
N GLN A 31 3.40 -12.19 1.85
CA GLN A 31 2.45 -12.96 2.64
C GLN A 31 1.65 -13.96 1.78
N LYS A 32 1.22 -13.57 0.58
CA LYS A 32 0.56 -14.45 -0.40
C LYS A 32 1.50 -15.58 -0.84
N SER A 33 2.73 -15.25 -1.20
CA SER A 33 3.76 -16.24 -1.60
C SER A 33 4.03 -17.26 -0.48
N SER A 34 4.09 -16.78 0.77
CA SER A 34 4.27 -17.65 1.93
C SER A 34 3.07 -18.57 2.18
N LEU A 35 1.85 -18.05 2.01
CA LEU A 35 0.62 -18.84 2.11
C LEU A 35 0.54 -19.92 1.03
N GLU A 36 0.89 -19.58 -0.23
CA GLU A 36 0.92 -20.52 -1.35
C GLU A 36 1.91 -21.66 -1.10
N LYS A 37 3.09 -21.39 -0.53
CA LYS A 37 4.07 -22.41 -0.14
C LYS A 37 3.53 -23.33 0.95
N LEU A 38 2.98 -22.76 2.03
CA LEU A 38 2.35 -23.52 3.12
C LEU A 38 1.22 -24.43 2.61
N GLN A 39 0.48 -23.98 1.60
CA GLN A 39 -0.56 -24.76 0.94
C GLN A 39 0.00 -25.79 -0.05
N ALA A 40 1.06 -25.50 -0.81
CA ALA A 40 1.66 -26.44 -1.76
C ALA A 40 2.32 -27.64 -1.07
N ASP A 41 2.92 -27.43 0.10
CA ASP A 41 3.49 -28.50 0.94
C ASP A 41 2.45 -29.52 1.42
N THR A 42 1.13 -29.24 1.25
CA THR A 42 0.05 -30.21 1.49
C THR A 42 -0.09 -31.26 0.39
N SER A 43 0.46 -31.01 -0.81
CA SER A 43 0.31 -31.89 -1.98
C SER A 43 1.42 -32.92 -2.13
N THR A 44 2.50 -32.82 -1.35
CA THR A 44 3.65 -33.73 -1.39
C THR A 44 3.62 -34.73 -0.22
N GLY A 45 2.55 -35.52 -0.12
CA GLY A 45 2.53 -36.91 0.38
C GLY A 45 3.32 -37.30 1.65
N ALA A 46 3.64 -36.41 2.57
CA ALA A 46 4.12 -36.80 3.89
C ALA A 46 2.89 -37.16 4.73
N GLU A 47 2.56 -38.45 4.78
CA GLU A 47 1.79 -39.05 5.88
C GLU A 47 2.63 -38.90 7.16
N GLY A 48 2.70 -37.67 7.67
CA GLY A 48 3.27 -37.31 8.96
C GLY A 48 2.16 -37.24 9.99
N ASP A 49 2.48 -37.72 11.19
CA ASP A 49 1.68 -37.79 12.42
C ASP A 49 0.60 -36.68 12.54
N ASP A 50 -0.56 -37.02 13.11
CA ASP A 50 -1.75 -36.15 13.27
C ASP A 50 -1.42 -34.73 13.84
N ASP A 51 -0.32 -34.63 14.60
CA ASP A 51 0.25 -33.42 15.19
C ASP A 51 0.88 -32.44 14.17
N GLU A 52 1.53 -32.93 13.10
CA GLU A 52 2.14 -32.09 12.06
C GLU A 52 1.09 -31.43 11.15
N THR A 53 0.00 -32.14 10.86
CA THR A 53 -1.13 -31.59 10.10
C THR A 53 -1.90 -30.52 10.87
N GLY A 54 -2.11 -30.70 12.18
CA GLY A 54 -2.79 -29.71 13.04
C GLY A 54 -2.00 -28.40 13.18
N ASN A 55 -0.68 -28.50 13.34
CA ASN A 55 0.21 -27.34 13.36
C ASN A 55 0.17 -26.56 12.03
N ARG A 56 0.12 -27.25 10.90
CA ARG A 56 0.10 -26.61 9.57
C ARG A 56 -1.21 -25.89 9.27
N GLU A 57 -2.38 -26.44 9.60
CA GLU A 57 -3.65 -25.74 9.43
C GLU A 57 -3.71 -24.46 10.30
N TYR A 58 -3.13 -24.54 11.51
CA TYR A 58 -2.97 -23.38 12.37
C TYR A 58 -2.08 -22.30 11.72
N LEU A 59 -0.94 -22.68 11.14
CA LEU A 59 -0.05 -21.74 10.42
C LEU A 59 -0.73 -21.10 9.21
N VAL A 60 -1.50 -21.85 8.43
CA VAL A 60 -2.28 -21.33 7.30
C VAL A 60 -3.31 -20.30 7.78
N LYS A 61 -4.04 -20.59 8.87
CA LYS A 61 -5.00 -19.65 9.47
C LYS A 61 -4.32 -18.39 10.00
N GLN A 62 -3.16 -18.53 10.64
CA GLN A 62 -2.38 -17.40 11.15
C GLN A 62 -1.91 -16.50 10.01
N GLN A 63 -1.35 -17.08 8.94
CA GLN A 63 -0.90 -16.35 7.78
C GLN A 63 -2.05 -15.62 7.07
N ALA A 64 -3.20 -16.29 6.90
CA ALA A 64 -4.39 -15.68 6.34
C ALA A 64 -4.95 -14.54 7.22
N GLN A 65 -4.81 -14.63 8.54
CA GLN A 65 -5.19 -13.57 9.46
C GLN A 65 -4.25 -12.36 9.35
N ALA A 66 -2.94 -12.58 9.29
CA ALA A 66 -1.96 -11.52 9.06
C ALA A 66 -2.25 -10.76 7.75
N MET A 67 -2.59 -11.48 6.67
CA MET A 67 -2.99 -10.87 5.41
C MET A 67 -4.22 -9.97 5.53
N LYS A 68 -5.24 -10.39 6.29
CA LYS A 68 -6.43 -9.55 6.51
C LYS A 68 -6.09 -8.28 7.28
N GLU A 69 -5.17 -8.37 8.24
CA GLU A 69 -4.70 -7.22 9.01
C GLU A 69 -3.94 -6.24 8.12
N THR A 70 -3.00 -6.72 7.29
CA THR A 70 -2.30 -5.89 6.30
C THR A 70 -3.28 -5.27 5.30
N GLN A 71 -4.25 -6.04 4.79
CA GLN A 71 -5.32 -5.53 3.90
C GLN A 71 -6.13 -4.40 4.55
N ALA A 72 -6.44 -4.50 5.84
CA ALA A 72 -7.21 -3.49 6.56
C ALA A 72 -6.48 -2.13 6.68
N VAL A 73 -5.15 -2.09 6.51
CA VAL A 73 -4.36 -0.85 6.54
C VAL A 73 -4.54 -0.01 5.28
N PHE A 74 -4.83 -0.63 4.13
CA PHE A 74 -4.94 0.09 2.86
C PHE A 74 -6.06 1.12 2.84
N LYS A 75 -7.26 0.75 3.30
CA LYS A 75 -8.42 1.66 3.29
C LYS A 75 -8.14 3.01 3.95
N PRO A 76 -7.71 3.09 5.23
CA PRO A 76 -7.44 4.38 5.86
C PRO A 76 -6.24 5.12 5.21
N LEU A 77 -5.28 4.42 4.61
CA LEU A 77 -4.19 5.07 3.86
C LEU A 77 -4.68 5.70 2.55
N LEU A 78 -5.56 5.02 1.82
CA LEU A 78 -6.14 5.53 0.57
C LEU A 78 -7.06 6.72 0.82
N GLU A 79 -7.83 6.71 1.92
CA GLU A 79 -8.61 7.87 2.36
C GLU A 79 -7.70 9.08 2.64
N ARG A 80 -6.59 8.87 3.37
CA ARG A 80 -5.59 9.91 3.61
C ARG A 80 -4.92 10.39 2.33
N LEU A 81 -4.65 9.48 1.39
CA LEU A 81 -4.10 9.82 0.08
C LEU A 81 -5.07 10.70 -0.72
N GLY A 82 -6.37 10.42 -0.68
CA GLY A 82 -7.38 11.26 -1.31
C GLY A 82 -7.41 12.67 -0.72
N VAL A 83 -7.39 12.79 0.60
CA VAL A 83 -7.32 14.10 1.27
C VAL A 83 -6.03 14.84 0.94
N ALA A 84 -4.88 14.15 0.92
CA ALA A 84 -3.60 14.76 0.59
C ALA A 84 -3.53 15.19 -0.89
N SER A 85 -4.10 14.40 -1.80
CA SER A 85 -4.18 14.71 -3.24
C SER A 85 -5.04 15.94 -3.49
N GLY A 86 -6.20 16.07 -2.84
CA GLY A 86 -7.03 17.28 -2.96
C GLY A 86 -6.33 18.54 -2.44
N LYS A 87 -5.51 18.43 -1.39
CA LYS A 87 -4.65 19.54 -0.93
C LYS A 87 -3.56 19.87 -1.96
N LEU A 88 -2.93 18.87 -2.56
CA LEU A 88 -1.91 19.07 -3.58
C LEU A 88 -2.48 19.76 -4.84
N GLU A 89 -3.68 19.37 -5.26
CA GLU A 89 -4.42 20.02 -6.35
C GLU A 89 -4.74 21.49 -6.05
N HIS A 90 -5.13 21.80 -4.81
CA HIS A 90 -5.35 23.16 -4.37
C HIS A 90 -4.07 24.01 -4.49
N GLU A 91 -2.94 23.51 -3.97
CA GLU A 91 -1.66 24.23 -4.06
C GLU A 91 -1.16 24.40 -5.51
N LEU A 92 -1.41 23.41 -6.37
CA LEU A 92 -1.11 23.47 -7.81
C LEU A 92 -1.92 24.53 -8.56
N SER A 93 -3.06 24.95 -8.02
CA SER A 93 -3.89 26.01 -8.59
C SER A 93 -3.41 27.42 -8.20
N SER A 94 -2.43 27.52 -7.30
CA SER A 94 -1.87 28.79 -6.87
C SER A 94 -1.04 29.45 -8.00
N PRO A 95 -1.24 30.74 -8.30
CA PRO A 95 -0.47 31.46 -9.32
C PRO A 95 1.01 31.65 -8.95
N ASP A 96 1.36 31.49 -7.67
CA ASP A 96 2.72 31.68 -7.14
C ASP A 96 3.53 30.37 -7.07
N ALA A 97 3.03 29.30 -7.69
CA ALA A 97 3.66 27.99 -7.66
C ALA A 97 4.97 27.95 -8.48
N ASP A 98 6.07 27.51 -7.86
CA ASP A 98 7.36 27.35 -8.53
C ASP A 98 7.30 26.24 -9.60
N ALA A 99 7.84 26.51 -10.78
CA ALA A 99 7.73 25.60 -11.93
C ALA A 99 8.38 24.22 -11.68
N ALA A 100 9.50 24.16 -10.94
CA ALA A 100 10.18 22.91 -10.62
C ALA A 100 9.45 22.11 -9.53
N GLU A 101 8.76 22.80 -8.62
CA GLU A 101 7.87 22.16 -7.65
C GLU A 101 6.57 21.66 -8.30
N VAL A 102 6.03 22.40 -9.27
CA VAL A 102 4.83 22.04 -10.03
C VAL A 102 5.00 20.73 -10.79
N GLU A 103 6.15 20.51 -11.43
CA GLU A 103 6.41 19.26 -12.16
C GLU A 103 6.36 18.05 -11.21
N LYS A 104 7.09 18.10 -10.10
CA LYS A 104 7.11 17.04 -9.08
C LYS A 104 5.74 16.80 -8.45
N ALA A 105 4.99 17.87 -8.20
CA ALA A 105 3.64 17.79 -7.68
C ALA A 105 2.69 17.08 -8.65
N LYS A 106 2.79 17.37 -9.96
CA LYS A 106 1.99 16.69 -10.99
C LYS A 106 2.34 15.21 -11.13
N GLU A 107 3.63 14.87 -11.06
CA GLU A 107 4.06 13.46 -11.05
C GLU A 107 3.49 12.70 -9.86
N ALA A 108 3.64 13.25 -8.64
CA ALA A 108 3.10 12.64 -7.43
C ALA A 108 1.57 12.45 -7.51
N LEU A 109 0.85 13.45 -8.05
CA LEU A 109 -0.59 13.37 -8.25
C LEU A 109 -0.98 12.30 -9.28
N ALA A 110 -0.25 12.19 -10.39
CA ALA A 110 -0.49 11.18 -11.40
C ALA A 110 -0.31 9.74 -10.86
N VAL A 111 0.68 9.53 -9.98
CA VAL A 111 0.87 8.24 -9.29
C VAL A 111 -0.24 8.00 -8.27
N ALA A 112 -0.65 9.03 -7.52
CA ALA A 112 -1.76 8.94 -6.57
C ALA A 112 -3.08 8.52 -7.24
N VAL A 113 -3.42 9.15 -8.37
CA VAL A 113 -4.61 8.78 -9.15
C VAL A 113 -4.52 7.35 -9.64
N GLN A 114 -3.37 6.92 -10.17
CA GLN A 114 -3.17 5.53 -10.59
C GLN A 114 -3.40 4.56 -9.42
N LYS A 115 -2.78 4.82 -8.26
CA LYS A 115 -2.92 3.99 -7.07
C LYS A 115 -4.38 3.86 -6.60
N GLN A 116 -5.12 4.96 -6.59
CA GLN A 116 -6.55 4.97 -6.24
C GLN A 116 -7.42 4.21 -7.26
N THR A 117 -7.12 4.33 -8.56
CA THR A 117 -7.85 3.60 -9.59
C THR A 117 -7.58 2.09 -9.54
N SER A 118 -6.35 1.67 -9.21
CA SER A 118 -5.99 0.26 -9.05
C SER A 118 -6.68 -0.37 -7.85
N SER A 119 -6.67 0.28 -6.67
CA SER A 119 -7.39 -0.24 -5.50
C SER A 119 -8.90 -0.39 -5.76
N THR A 120 -9.51 0.57 -6.47
CA THR A 120 -10.93 0.48 -6.85
C THR A 120 -11.23 -0.74 -7.72
N ARG A 121 -10.26 -1.19 -8.54
CA ARG A 121 -10.40 -2.40 -9.38
C ARG A 121 -10.15 -3.69 -8.59
N ASP A 122 -9.19 -3.67 -7.67
CA ASP A 122 -8.78 -4.84 -6.90
C ASP A 122 -9.65 -5.10 -5.66
N GLY A 123 -10.61 -4.21 -5.37
CA GLY A 123 -11.58 -4.38 -4.29
C GLY A 123 -10.98 -4.31 -2.89
N VAL A 124 -9.82 -3.64 -2.77
CA VAL A 124 -9.14 -3.33 -1.50
C VAL A 124 -9.57 -1.95 -1.02
#